data_AF-A0A9J6FFZ9-F1
#
_entry.id   AF-A0A9J6FFZ9-F1
#
_cell.length_a   1.000
_cell.length_b   1.000
_cell.length_c   1.000
_cell.angle_alpha   90.00
_cell.angle_beta   90.00
_cell.angle_gamma   90.00
#
_symmetry.space_group_name_H-M   'P 1'
#
loop_
_entity.id
_entity.type
_entity.pdbx_description
1 polymer ?
#
loop_
_entity_poly.entity_id
_entity_poly.type
_entity_poly.pdbx_seq_one_letter_code
_entity_poly.pdbx_strand_id
1 'polypeptide(L)'
;MLFALDRINRDPTLLPGISLGATILDSCSSSWHALEQSLHFVDPPADTESFRCSDGSAPSLVSDRQKITGVIGGSYSEVSQTVASFLRLFHVPQISPASTASSLGDKTRYELFARTVPPDTLQAHVMADIVRHFNWTYVSLVTSEGLYGDSGMVSFLRDARAGNFCIAVMEVVPRLATNATFDDIIHNLMRRPQARVVALFTRSEDSRSLLAAAKRANISDHLLWLASDGWGRQNQIVEGVEEQAEGAITVELDSRFIPEFDEYMKNLTAETNEAQPMVSRDENSTAVTCSDSLRLGESSGYRQDAKIQFVIDAVYAIAHALDEASKQLCRETNDSYCNAMRQLDGEDLYMNYLLNTTFQGGTVRFDQLGDGLVPYRVYNYRRLDNSSTYDYVPVGRWEPYTLNLETEKVRWKTGDEGVPVSACSSACNLGQIKLISPGNRCCWVCAACGPLRRVIDDFTCSN
;
A
#
# COMPACT_ATOMS: atom_id res chain seq x y z
N MET A 1 14.14 6.62 4.73
CA MET A 1 15.25 6.76 3.75
C MET A 1 16.54 7.24 4.41
N LEU A 2 16.58 8.45 4.99
CA LEU A 2 17.80 9.01 5.64
C LEU A 2 18.44 8.06 6.66
N PHE A 3 17.63 7.50 7.58
CA PHE A 3 18.10 6.46 8.52
C PHE A 3 18.86 5.30 7.85
N ALA A 4 18.37 4.80 6.70
CA ALA A 4 19.00 3.69 6.01
C ALA A 4 20.34 4.12 5.39
N LEU A 5 20.39 5.30 4.77
CA LEU A 5 21.62 5.88 4.21
C LEU A 5 22.68 6.08 5.28
N ASP A 6 22.32 6.64 6.44
CA ASP A 6 23.22 6.83 7.57
C ASP A 6 23.80 5.50 8.07
N ARG A 7 22.99 4.44 8.10
CA ARG A 7 23.46 3.10 8.47
C ARG A 7 24.42 2.52 7.43
N ILE A 8 24.07 2.62 6.14
CA ILE A 8 24.91 2.11 5.05
C ILE A 8 26.26 2.84 5.02
N ASN A 9 26.27 4.16 5.11
CA ASN A 9 27.50 4.96 5.08
C ASN A 9 28.40 4.72 6.31
N ARG A 10 27.88 4.11 7.39
CA ARG A 10 28.65 3.71 8.58
C ARG A 10 29.04 2.23 8.57
N ASP A 11 28.53 1.44 7.64
CA ASP A 11 28.80 0.01 7.54
C ASP A 11 30.11 -0.21 6.77
N PRO A 12 31.17 -0.78 7.40
CA PRO A 12 32.44 -1.02 6.72
C PRO A 12 32.37 -2.19 5.72
N THR A 13 31.30 -2.97 5.71
CA THR A 13 31.15 -4.18 4.88
C THR A 13 30.37 -3.97 3.59
N LEU A 14 29.58 -2.89 3.51
CA LEU A 14 28.73 -2.56 2.38
C LEU A 14 29.17 -1.20 1.81
N LEU A 15 29.56 -1.17 0.54
CA LEU A 15 30.06 0.03 -0.14
C LEU A 15 31.29 0.70 0.55
N PRO A 16 32.35 -0.06 0.94
CA PRO A 16 33.50 0.55 1.59
C PRO A 16 34.19 1.57 0.67
N GLY A 17 34.26 2.83 1.10
CA GLY A 17 34.85 3.92 0.31
C GLY A 17 33.89 4.62 -0.68
N ILE A 18 32.62 4.24 -0.70
CA ILE A 18 31.55 4.97 -1.39
C ILE A 18 30.55 5.48 -0.35
N SER A 19 30.22 6.77 -0.39
CA SER A 19 29.16 7.36 0.42
C SER A 19 27.93 7.62 -0.45
N LEU A 20 26.77 7.16 0.00
CA LEU A 20 25.49 7.42 -0.65
C LEU A 20 24.91 8.76 -0.14
N GLY A 21 24.59 9.65 -1.07
CA GLY A 21 23.81 10.87 -0.83
C GLY A 21 22.34 10.69 -1.24
N ALA A 22 21.51 11.71 -0.99
CA ALA A 22 20.12 11.71 -1.45
C ALA A 22 19.59 13.11 -1.75
N THR A 23 18.77 13.18 -2.80
CA THR A 23 17.88 14.31 -3.10
C THR A 23 16.45 13.83 -2.91
N ILE A 24 15.79 14.29 -1.85
CA ILE A 24 14.44 13.85 -1.48
C ILE A 24 13.44 14.94 -1.89
N LEU A 25 12.45 14.59 -2.70
CA LEU A 25 11.42 15.50 -3.21
C LEU A 25 10.04 15.05 -2.74
N ASP A 26 9.15 16.01 -2.49
CA ASP A 26 7.76 15.71 -2.12
C ASP A 26 6.92 15.45 -3.36
N SER A 27 6.12 14.38 -3.33
CA SER A 27 5.17 14.07 -4.41
C SER A 27 3.84 14.80 -4.28
N CYS A 28 3.53 15.36 -3.11
CA CYS A 28 2.22 15.91 -2.75
C CYS A 28 1.04 14.97 -3.09
N SER A 29 1.28 13.66 -3.11
CA SER A 29 0.30 12.63 -3.52
C SER A 29 -0.28 12.86 -4.93
N SER A 30 0.40 13.62 -5.78
CA SER A 30 -0.08 14.07 -7.09
C SER A 30 0.86 13.65 -8.20
N SER A 31 0.35 12.91 -9.18
CA SER A 31 1.13 12.46 -10.34
C SER A 31 1.77 13.61 -11.11
N TRP A 32 1.05 14.73 -11.26
CA TRP A 32 1.56 15.91 -11.97
C TRP A 32 2.69 16.59 -11.21
N HIS A 33 2.50 16.82 -9.91
CA HIS A 33 3.52 17.45 -9.08
C HIS A 33 4.77 16.57 -8.98
N ALA A 34 4.61 15.27 -8.80
CA ALA A 34 5.73 14.34 -8.76
C ALA A 34 6.51 14.30 -10.09
N LEU A 35 5.84 14.44 -11.23
CA LEU A 35 6.49 14.56 -12.54
C LEU A 35 7.33 15.84 -12.64
N GLU A 36 6.76 16.97 -12.24
CA GLU A 36 7.46 18.26 -12.19
C GLU A 36 8.70 18.17 -11.30
N GLN A 37 8.58 17.57 -10.11
CA GLN A 37 9.71 17.32 -9.23
C GLN A 37 10.74 16.38 -9.86
N SER A 38 10.30 15.36 -10.60
CA SER A 38 11.21 14.40 -11.24
C SER A 38 12.12 15.03 -12.30
N LEU A 39 11.75 16.19 -12.87
CA LEU A 39 12.63 16.96 -13.75
C LEU A 39 13.92 17.41 -13.05
N HIS A 40 13.96 17.46 -11.72
CA HIS A 40 15.18 17.74 -10.97
C HIS A 40 16.15 16.56 -10.90
N PHE A 41 15.69 15.33 -11.19
CA PHE A 41 16.55 14.14 -11.16
C PHE A 41 17.40 13.97 -12.42
N VAL A 42 17.04 14.65 -13.51
CA VAL A 42 17.70 14.48 -14.80
C VAL A 42 18.29 15.81 -15.23
N ASP A 43 19.48 15.74 -15.82
CA ASP A 43 20.03 16.90 -16.51
C ASP A 43 19.28 17.07 -17.85
N PRO A 44 18.98 18.30 -18.25
CA PRO A 44 18.46 18.54 -19.59
C PRO A 44 19.49 18.03 -20.61
N PRO A 45 19.05 17.40 -21.73
CA PRO A 45 19.95 17.04 -22.80
C PRO A 45 20.61 18.33 -23.31
N ALA A 46 21.91 18.45 -23.06
CA ALA A 46 22.65 19.63 -23.43
C ALA A 46 23.35 19.39 -24.76
N ASP A 47 22.89 20.10 -25.79
CA ASP A 47 23.54 20.13 -27.09
C ASP A 47 24.79 21.01 -27.03
N THR A 48 25.87 20.45 -26.47
CA THR A 48 27.17 21.12 -26.33
C THR A 48 27.78 21.51 -27.67
N GLU A 49 27.34 20.94 -28.80
CA GLU A 49 27.85 21.28 -30.13
C GLU A 49 27.41 22.68 -30.60
N SER A 50 26.31 23.20 -30.04
CA SER A 50 25.79 24.53 -30.36
C SER A 50 26.48 25.68 -29.61
N PHE A 51 27.26 25.37 -28.58
CA PHE A 51 27.94 26.37 -27.75
C PHE A 51 29.43 26.46 -28.08
N ARG A 52 29.98 27.67 -28.14
CA ARG A 52 31.43 27.92 -28.30
C ARG A 52 31.88 28.97 -27.31
N CYS A 53 32.91 28.67 -26.54
CA CYS A 53 33.52 29.64 -25.63
C CYS A 53 34.27 30.72 -26.42
N SER A 54 34.31 31.93 -25.87
CA SER A 54 34.97 33.10 -26.49
C SER A 54 36.47 32.90 -26.73
N ASP A 55 37.09 31.99 -25.98
CA ASP A 55 38.50 31.61 -26.06
C ASP A 55 38.76 30.41 -27.01
N GLY A 56 37.72 29.86 -27.64
CA GLY A 56 37.82 28.69 -28.52
C GLY A 56 37.90 27.35 -27.78
N SER A 57 37.79 27.33 -26.46
CA SER A 57 37.68 26.10 -25.68
C SER A 57 36.32 25.42 -25.87
N ALA A 58 36.28 24.10 -25.67
CA ALA A 58 35.01 23.37 -25.64
C ALA A 58 34.20 23.81 -24.40
N PRO A 59 32.90 24.12 -24.55
CA PRO A 59 32.05 24.44 -23.41
C PRO A 59 31.94 23.22 -22.49
N SER A 60 32.25 23.40 -21.21
CA SER A 60 31.95 22.42 -20.17
C SER A 60 30.62 22.76 -19.53
N LEU A 61 29.66 21.83 -19.51
CA LEU A 61 28.51 21.95 -18.62
C LEU A 61 29.01 21.90 -17.18
N VAL A 62 28.95 23.05 -16.52
CA VAL A 62 29.00 23.10 -15.06
C VAL A 62 27.59 22.76 -14.59
N SER A 63 27.26 21.46 -14.55
CA SER A 63 26.11 21.02 -13.78
C SER A 63 26.60 20.79 -12.36
N ASP A 64 26.15 21.63 -11.43
CA ASP A 64 26.29 21.36 -10.00
C ASP A 64 25.38 20.18 -9.55
N ARG A 65 24.55 19.65 -10.47
CA ARG A 65 23.66 18.53 -10.19
C ARG A 65 24.43 17.21 -10.29
N GLN A 66 24.34 16.42 -9.23
CA GLN A 66 24.87 15.06 -9.21
C GLN A 66 23.93 14.14 -9.99
N LYS A 67 24.48 13.30 -10.87
CA LYS A 67 23.73 12.27 -11.60
C LYS A 67 22.98 11.38 -10.61
N ILE A 68 21.67 11.26 -10.77
CA ILE A 68 20.86 10.35 -9.95
C ILE A 68 21.09 8.91 -10.42
N THR A 69 21.54 8.06 -9.49
CA THR A 69 21.86 6.64 -9.76
C THR A 69 20.62 5.75 -9.72
N GLY A 70 19.63 6.12 -8.92
CA GLY A 70 18.35 5.42 -8.82
C GLY A 70 17.39 6.22 -7.95
N VAL A 71 16.09 5.96 -8.14
CA VAL A 71 15.01 6.65 -7.42
C VAL A 71 14.30 5.67 -6.51
N ILE A 72 14.16 6.04 -5.24
CA ILE A 72 13.35 5.28 -4.28
C ILE A 72 12.11 6.09 -4.00
N GLY A 73 10.95 5.58 -4.38
CA GLY A 73 9.72 6.30 -4.13
C GLY A 73 8.62 6.04 -5.12
N GLY A 74 7.66 6.97 -5.08
CA GLY A 74 6.29 6.73 -5.51
C GLY A 74 5.59 5.88 -4.45
N SER A 75 4.74 6.53 -3.65
CA SER A 75 3.91 5.85 -2.66
C SER A 75 2.66 5.29 -3.35
N TYR A 76 1.82 6.19 -3.85
CA TYR A 76 0.66 5.85 -4.66
C TYR A 76 1.07 5.33 -6.05
N SER A 77 0.37 4.31 -6.52
CA SER A 77 0.68 3.63 -7.78
C SER A 77 0.64 4.55 -9.01
N GLU A 78 -0.24 5.54 -9.03
CA GLU A 78 -0.36 6.50 -10.13
C GLU A 78 0.79 7.51 -10.13
N VAL A 79 1.35 7.81 -8.97
CA VAL A 79 2.59 8.60 -8.87
C VAL A 79 3.75 7.79 -9.41
N SER A 80 3.91 6.53 -8.97
CA SER A 80 4.95 5.63 -9.48
C SER A 80 4.87 5.43 -10.99
N GLN A 81 3.66 5.26 -11.53
CA GLN A 81 3.49 5.09 -12.98
C GLN A 81 3.99 6.30 -13.77
N THR A 82 3.60 7.50 -13.36
CA THR A 82 4.02 8.73 -14.04
C THR A 82 5.53 8.93 -13.93
N VAL A 83 6.10 8.72 -12.74
CA VAL A 83 7.55 8.87 -12.51
C VAL A 83 8.34 7.80 -13.29
N ALA A 84 7.92 6.53 -13.26
CA ALA A 84 8.59 5.44 -13.99
C ALA A 84 8.58 5.68 -15.51
N SER A 85 7.46 6.18 -16.05
CA SER A 85 7.32 6.52 -17.47
C SER A 85 8.30 7.61 -17.91
N PHE A 86 8.65 8.51 -16.99
CA PHE A 86 9.62 9.57 -17.22
C PHE A 86 11.06 9.07 -17.04
N LEU A 87 11.36 8.41 -15.91
CA LEU A 87 12.71 7.96 -15.55
C LEU A 87 13.29 6.94 -16.54
N ARG A 88 12.45 6.12 -17.18
CA ARG A 88 12.91 5.17 -18.20
C ARG A 88 13.58 5.85 -19.39
N LEU A 89 13.21 7.10 -19.73
CA LEU A 89 13.82 7.85 -20.84
C LEU A 89 15.28 8.22 -20.57
N PHE A 90 15.68 8.22 -19.31
CA PHE A 90 17.02 8.56 -18.83
C PHE A 90 17.73 7.36 -18.19
N HIS A 91 17.18 6.17 -18.38
CA HIS A 91 17.68 4.91 -17.84
C HIS A 91 17.88 4.94 -16.32
N VAL A 92 17.01 5.62 -15.58
CA VAL A 92 17.12 5.70 -14.11
C VAL A 92 16.22 4.64 -13.48
N PRO A 93 16.78 3.63 -12.76
CA PRO A 93 15.97 2.62 -12.10
C PRO A 93 15.17 3.21 -10.95
N GLN A 94 13.95 2.70 -10.77
CA GLN A 94 13.06 3.09 -9.69
C GLN A 94 12.71 1.89 -8.82
N ILE A 95 12.79 2.03 -7.49
CA ILE A 95 12.26 1.05 -6.53
C ILE A 95 11.16 1.71 -5.70
N SER A 96 9.91 1.26 -5.86
CA SER A 96 8.81 1.74 -5.01
C SER A 96 8.68 0.90 -3.73
N PRO A 97 8.55 1.54 -2.56
CA PRO A 97 8.31 0.83 -1.31
C PRO A 97 6.82 0.61 -0.99
N ALA A 98 5.89 1.06 -1.84
CA ALA A 98 4.47 1.07 -1.50
C ALA A 98 3.49 0.96 -2.68
N SER A 99 3.94 1.11 -3.93
CA SER A 99 3.04 1.06 -5.10
C SER A 99 2.75 -0.37 -5.54
N THR A 100 1.50 -0.78 -5.34
CA THR A 100 1.06 -2.18 -5.50
C THR A 100 0.24 -2.42 -6.77
N ALA A 101 -0.03 -1.42 -7.61
CA ALA A 101 -0.77 -1.64 -8.87
C ALA A 101 -0.13 -2.73 -9.74
N SER A 102 -0.95 -3.66 -10.21
CA SER A 102 -0.49 -4.80 -11.02
C SER A 102 0.10 -4.36 -12.37
N SER A 103 -0.37 -3.25 -12.93
CA SER A 103 0.12 -2.68 -14.19
C SER A 103 1.59 -2.25 -14.14
N LEU A 104 2.14 -1.96 -12.96
CA LEU A 104 3.55 -1.57 -12.81
C LEU A 104 4.54 -2.73 -13.07
N GLY A 105 4.05 -3.98 -13.04
CA GLY A 105 4.84 -5.15 -13.41
C GLY A 105 5.02 -5.34 -14.93
N ASP A 106 4.36 -4.53 -15.77
CA ASP A 106 4.49 -4.61 -17.23
C ASP A 106 5.85 -4.07 -17.70
N LYS A 107 6.81 -4.99 -17.89
CA LYS A 107 8.17 -4.68 -18.34
C LYS A 107 8.29 -4.11 -19.75
N THR A 108 7.23 -4.18 -20.57
CA THR A 108 7.24 -3.49 -21.86
C THR A 108 7.06 -1.97 -21.71
N ARG A 109 6.50 -1.54 -20.58
CA ARG A 109 6.21 -0.13 -20.26
C ARG A 109 7.10 0.43 -19.16
N TYR A 110 7.43 -0.38 -18.16
CA TYR A 110 8.15 0.00 -16.95
C TYR A 110 9.35 -0.92 -16.74
N GLU A 111 10.24 -0.98 -17.74
CA GLU A 111 11.37 -1.91 -17.78
C GLU A 111 12.33 -1.77 -16.58
N LEU A 112 12.50 -0.55 -16.04
CA LEU A 112 13.39 -0.25 -14.92
C LEU A 112 12.67 -0.03 -13.58
N PHE A 113 11.41 -0.46 -13.47
CA PHE A 113 10.65 -0.33 -12.23
C PHE A 113 10.72 -1.61 -11.40
N ALA A 114 11.12 -1.53 -10.14
CA ALA A 114 11.00 -2.60 -9.16
C ALA A 114 10.22 -2.09 -7.94
N ARG A 115 9.85 -3.00 -7.05
CA ARG A 115 9.21 -2.67 -5.78
C ARG A 115 9.48 -3.71 -4.72
N THR A 116 9.64 -3.28 -3.48
CA THR A 116 9.84 -4.18 -2.34
C THR A 116 8.53 -4.75 -1.80
N VAL A 117 7.39 -4.38 -2.41
CA VAL A 117 6.05 -4.83 -2.03
C VAL A 117 5.40 -5.64 -3.15
N PRO A 118 4.49 -6.58 -2.83
CA PRO A 118 3.77 -7.38 -3.82
C PRO A 118 2.68 -6.60 -4.59
N PRO A 119 2.22 -7.11 -5.75
CA PRO A 119 1.07 -6.58 -6.47
C PRO A 119 -0.28 -6.72 -5.74
N ASP A 120 -1.21 -5.81 -6.00
CA ASP A 120 -2.61 -5.79 -5.52
C ASP A 120 -3.36 -7.08 -5.84
N THR A 121 -2.96 -7.80 -6.89
CA THR A 121 -3.59 -9.08 -7.22
C THR A 121 -3.53 -10.04 -6.04
N LEU A 122 -2.41 -10.07 -5.30
CA LEU A 122 -2.27 -10.91 -4.12
C LEU A 122 -3.13 -10.40 -2.96
N GLN A 123 -3.19 -9.08 -2.76
CA GLN A 123 -4.04 -8.46 -1.75
C GLN A 123 -5.54 -8.74 -1.99
N ALA A 124 -5.99 -8.66 -3.24
CA ALA A 124 -7.37 -8.97 -3.61
C ALA A 124 -7.71 -10.43 -3.35
N HIS A 125 -6.77 -11.35 -3.61
CA HIS A 125 -6.90 -12.75 -3.23
C HIS A 125 -7.02 -12.91 -1.71
N VAL A 126 -6.20 -12.21 -0.91
CA VAL A 126 -6.28 -12.23 0.56
C VAL A 126 -7.67 -11.81 1.03
N MET A 127 -8.18 -10.68 0.53
CA MET A 127 -9.50 -10.18 0.91
C MET A 127 -10.61 -11.13 0.45
N ALA A 128 -10.50 -11.72 -0.73
CA ALA A 128 -11.46 -12.72 -1.22
C ALA A 128 -11.42 -14.03 -0.41
N ASP A 129 -10.24 -14.45 0.05
CA ASP A 129 -10.07 -15.60 0.95
C ASP A 129 -10.73 -15.33 2.30
N ILE A 130 -10.60 -14.11 2.86
CA ILE A 130 -11.29 -13.71 4.09
C ILE A 130 -12.81 -13.77 3.92
N VAL A 131 -13.34 -13.27 2.79
CA VAL A 131 -14.76 -13.34 2.45
C VAL A 131 -15.25 -14.79 2.41
N ARG A 132 -14.47 -15.69 1.80
CA ARG A 132 -14.80 -17.13 1.73
C ARG A 132 -14.70 -17.81 3.08
N HIS A 133 -13.69 -17.49 3.89
CA HIS A 133 -13.48 -18.06 5.23
C HIS A 133 -14.67 -17.83 6.15
N PHE A 134 -15.25 -16.62 6.12
CA PHE A 134 -16.44 -16.28 6.90
C PHE A 134 -17.77 -16.63 6.23
N ASN A 135 -17.75 -17.30 5.08
CA ASN A 135 -18.94 -17.64 4.30
C ASN A 135 -19.82 -16.41 3.94
N TRP A 136 -19.20 -15.26 3.72
CA TRP A 136 -19.90 -14.08 3.22
C TRP A 136 -20.17 -14.25 1.72
N THR A 137 -21.44 -14.28 1.34
CA THR A 137 -21.86 -14.57 -0.05
C THR A 137 -22.35 -13.34 -0.79
N TYR A 138 -22.59 -12.23 -0.08
CA TYR A 138 -23.06 -10.98 -0.67
C TYR A 138 -22.36 -9.80 0.00
N VAL A 139 -21.46 -9.15 -0.72
CA VAL A 139 -20.58 -8.09 -0.21
C VAL A 139 -20.67 -6.86 -1.10
N SER A 140 -20.47 -5.66 -0.56
CA SER A 140 -20.31 -4.44 -1.35
C SER A 140 -18.83 -4.13 -1.57
N LEU A 141 -18.51 -3.37 -2.61
CA LEU A 141 -17.15 -2.97 -2.95
C LEU A 141 -17.09 -1.45 -3.12
N VAL A 142 -16.13 -0.81 -2.46
CA VAL A 142 -15.84 0.62 -2.66
C VAL A 142 -14.36 0.77 -2.99
N THR A 143 -14.04 1.51 -4.05
CA THR A 143 -12.67 1.70 -4.51
C THR A 143 -12.33 3.16 -4.71
N SER A 144 -11.08 3.55 -4.53
CA SER A 144 -10.60 4.89 -4.91
C SER A 144 -10.39 4.97 -6.41
N GLU A 145 -10.70 6.12 -7.02
CA GLU A 145 -10.35 6.40 -8.41
C GLU A 145 -8.83 6.45 -8.58
N GLY A 146 -8.30 5.57 -9.43
CA GLY A 146 -6.88 5.45 -9.72
C GLY A 146 -6.46 4.01 -9.93
N LEU A 147 -5.27 3.83 -10.50
CA LEU A 147 -4.64 2.52 -10.75
C LEU A 147 -4.68 1.58 -9.55
N TYR A 148 -4.48 2.08 -8.32
CA TYR A 148 -4.51 1.23 -7.12
C TYR A 148 -5.91 0.65 -6.88
N GLY A 149 -6.93 1.50 -6.80
CA GLY A 149 -8.31 1.06 -6.61
C GLY A 149 -8.83 0.23 -7.78
N ASP A 150 -8.50 0.63 -9.02
CA ASP A 150 -8.89 -0.08 -10.24
C ASP A 150 -8.26 -1.48 -10.34
N SER A 151 -6.97 -1.59 -10.04
CA SER A 151 -6.23 -2.86 -10.02
C SER A 151 -6.81 -3.82 -8.98
N GLY A 152 -7.02 -3.32 -7.76
CA GLY A 152 -7.68 -4.08 -6.69
C GLY A 152 -9.11 -4.50 -7.06
N MET A 153 -9.91 -3.59 -7.64
CA MET A 153 -11.26 -3.86 -8.12
C MET A 153 -11.29 -5.01 -9.13
N VAL A 154 -10.48 -4.93 -10.18
CA VAL A 154 -10.48 -5.92 -11.26
C VAL A 154 -10.11 -7.30 -10.73
N SER A 155 -9.10 -7.39 -9.85
CA SER A 155 -8.72 -8.67 -9.25
C SER A 155 -9.79 -9.19 -8.31
N PHE A 156 -10.34 -8.36 -7.42
CA PHE A 156 -11.38 -8.79 -6.47
C PHE A 156 -12.66 -9.23 -7.18
N LEU A 157 -13.05 -8.57 -8.28
CA LEU A 157 -14.18 -8.98 -9.11
C LEU A 157 -13.93 -10.33 -9.80
N ARG A 158 -12.70 -10.60 -10.24
CA ARG A 158 -12.32 -11.90 -10.79
C ARG A 158 -12.45 -12.99 -9.72
N ASP A 159 -11.98 -12.71 -8.51
CA ASP A 159 -11.99 -13.67 -7.40
C ASP A 159 -13.41 -13.88 -6.86
N ALA A 160 -14.27 -12.86 -6.93
CA ALA A 160 -15.70 -12.96 -6.70
C ALA A 160 -16.36 -13.90 -7.72
N ARG A 161 -16.08 -13.73 -9.02
CA ARG A 161 -16.65 -14.58 -10.09
C ARG A 161 -16.22 -16.04 -9.95
N ALA A 162 -14.94 -16.27 -9.67
CA ALA A 162 -14.37 -17.60 -9.44
C ALA A 162 -14.84 -18.22 -8.10
N GLY A 163 -15.11 -17.38 -7.11
CA GLY A 163 -15.61 -17.77 -5.80
C GLY A 163 -17.13 -17.86 -5.71
N ASN A 164 -17.61 -18.24 -4.53
CA ASN A 164 -19.03 -18.39 -4.19
C ASN A 164 -19.62 -17.14 -3.54
N PHE A 165 -19.24 -15.94 -4.00
CA PHE A 165 -19.82 -14.69 -3.53
C PHE A 165 -20.14 -13.72 -4.67
N CYS A 166 -20.97 -12.72 -4.40
CA CYS A 166 -21.42 -11.72 -5.35
C CYS A 166 -21.24 -10.30 -4.80
N ILE A 167 -21.05 -9.34 -5.72
CA ILE A 167 -21.00 -7.92 -5.38
C ILE A 167 -22.42 -7.34 -5.41
N ALA A 168 -22.82 -6.71 -4.31
CA ALA A 168 -24.15 -6.12 -4.10
C ALA A 168 -24.25 -4.71 -4.67
N VAL A 169 -23.29 -3.87 -4.28
CA VAL A 169 -23.12 -2.48 -4.69
C VAL A 169 -21.64 -2.28 -4.96
N MET A 170 -21.33 -1.54 -6.03
CA MET A 170 -19.97 -1.17 -6.38
C MET A 170 -19.93 0.35 -6.57
N GLU A 171 -19.12 1.03 -5.75
CA GLU A 171 -18.96 2.48 -5.77
C GLU A 171 -17.49 2.86 -5.98
N VAL A 172 -17.26 3.98 -6.66
CA VAL A 172 -15.92 4.53 -6.87
C VAL A 172 -15.87 5.92 -6.25
N VAL A 173 -14.86 6.17 -5.42
CA VAL A 173 -14.58 7.46 -4.80
C VAL A 173 -13.74 8.31 -5.76
N PRO A 174 -14.28 9.42 -6.31
CA PRO A 174 -13.52 10.30 -7.19
C PRO A 174 -12.35 10.99 -6.47
N ARG A 175 -11.31 11.38 -7.19
CA ARG A 175 -10.13 12.05 -6.60
C ARG A 175 -10.44 13.33 -5.84
N LEU A 176 -11.43 14.10 -6.31
CA LEU A 176 -11.88 15.36 -5.71
C LEU A 176 -13.22 15.18 -4.98
N ALA A 177 -13.43 14.01 -4.37
CA ALA A 177 -14.64 13.70 -3.62
C ALA A 177 -14.90 14.72 -2.51
N THR A 178 -16.15 15.13 -2.38
CA THR A 178 -16.61 16.03 -1.30
C THR A 178 -17.34 15.21 -0.24
N ASN A 179 -17.62 15.81 0.93
CA ASN A 179 -18.43 15.16 1.96
C ASN A 179 -19.78 14.65 1.42
N ALA A 180 -20.42 15.40 0.53
CA ALA A 180 -21.68 14.98 -0.10
C ALA A 180 -21.51 13.70 -0.95
N THR A 181 -20.39 13.58 -1.65
CA THR A 181 -20.06 12.37 -2.43
C THR A 181 -19.93 11.14 -1.53
N PHE A 182 -19.26 11.28 -0.38
CA PHE A 182 -19.16 10.20 0.59
C PHE A 182 -20.51 9.85 1.23
N ASP A 183 -21.35 10.85 1.51
CA ASP A 183 -22.70 10.63 2.03
C ASP A 183 -23.57 9.88 1.01
N ASP A 184 -23.47 10.20 -0.28
CA ASP A 184 -24.16 9.50 -1.37
C ASP A 184 -23.71 8.03 -1.50
N ILE A 185 -22.40 7.77 -1.41
CA ILE A 185 -21.85 6.40 -1.42
C ILE A 185 -22.46 5.58 -0.27
N ILE A 186 -22.45 6.14 0.93
CA ILE A 186 -23.03 5.51 2.12
C ILE A 186 -24.53 5.24 1.92
N HIS A 187 -25.28 6.19 1.35
CA HIS A 187 -26.69 5.98 1.01
C HIS A 187 -26.90 4.86 -0.02
N ASN A 188 -26.04 4.76 -1.03
CA ASN A 188 -26.12 3.71 -2.06
C ASN A 188 -25.83 2.32 -1.48
N LEU A 189 -24.83 2.20 -0.59
CA LEU A 189 -24.56 0.96 0.13
C LEU A 189 -25.80 0.46 0.89
N MET A 190 -26.52 1.39 1.54
CA MET A 190 -27.73 1.06 2.29
C MET A 190 -28.95 0.69 1.44
N ARG A 191 -28.91 0.85 0.12
CA ARG A 191 -29.96 0.31 -0.78
C ARG A 191 -29.99 -1.21 -0.76
N ARG A 192 -28.89 -1.86 -0.35
CA ARG A 192 -28.75 -3.32 -0.22
C ARG A 192 -28.32 -3.67 1.21
N PRO A 193 -29.18 -3.49 2.23
CA PRO A 193 -28.79 -3.69 3.64
C PRO A 193 -28.41 -5.14 3.95
N GLN A 194 -28.74 -6.10 3.09
CA GLN A 194 -28.31 -7.49 3.23
C GLN A 194 -26.80 -7.69 3.03
N ALA A 195 -26.13 -6.76 2.33
CA ALA A 195 -24.68 -6.73 2.19
C ALA A 195 -24.07 -5.90 3.34
N ARG A 196 -23.88 -6.53 4.50
CA ARG A 196 -23.24 -5.90 5.67
C ARG A 196 -21.75 -5.66 5.45
N VAL A 197 -21.08 -6.57 4.74
CA VAL A 197 -19.63 -6.48 4.49
C VAL A 197 -19.36 -5.53 3.33
N VAL A 198 -18.51 -4.54 3.56
CA VAL A 198 -18.04 -3.60 2.55
C VAL A 198 -16.53 -3.76 2.39
N ALA A 199 -16.13 -4.33 1.25
CA ALA A 199 -14.74 -4.42 0.86
C ALA A 199 -14.23 -3.06 0.38
N LEU A 200 -13.14 -2.57 0.96
CA LEU A 200 -12.54 -1.27 0.65
C LEU A 200 -11.18 -1.47 -0.02
N PHE A 201 -11.07 -1.04 -1.28
CA PHE A 201 -9.82 -0.86 -2.00
C PHE A 201 -9.56 0.64 -2.18
N THR A 202 -9.33 1.31 -1.05
CA THR A 202 -9.30 2.76 -0.96
C THR A 202 -7.99 3.27 -0.40
N ARG A 203 -7.63 4.51 -0.75
CA ARG A 203 -6.53 5.26 -0.14
C ARG A 203 -6.86 5.62 1.32
N SER A 204 -5.85 6.03 2.08
CA SER A 204 -6.00 6.38 3.50
C SER A 204 -7.05 7.47 3.71
N GLU A 205 -6.99 8.54 2.89
CA GLU A 205 -7.88 9.70 2.96
C GLU A 205 -9.34 9.36 2.64
N ASP A 206 -9.56 8.46 1.67
CA ASP A 206 -10.88 8.04 1.24
C ASP A 206 -11.51 7.12 2.30
N SER A 207 -10.71 6.23 2.91
CA SER A 207 -11.15 5.37 4.01
C SER A 207 -11.59 6.17 5.23
N ARG A 208 -10.81 7.19 5.62
CA ARG A 208 -11.15 8.11 6.72
C ARG A 208 -12.45 8.85 6.44
N SER A 209 -12.60 9.35 5.21
CA SER A 209 -13.78 10.12 4.80
C SER A 209 -15.06 9.26 4.73
N LEU A 210 -14.94 8.00 4.32
CA LEU A 210 -16.03 7.01 4.38
C LEU A 210 -16.48 6.72 5.82
N LEU A 211 -15.55 6.52 6.75
CA LEU A 211 -15.89 6.34 8.16
C LEU A 211 -16.59 7.57 8.74
N ALA A 212 -16.11 8.77 8.42
CA ALA A 212 -16.75 10.01 8.83
C ALA A 212 -18.16 10.15 8.24
N ALA A 213 -18.38 9.78 6.98
CA ALA A 213 -19.70 9.77 6.36
C ALA A 213 -20.65 8.75 7.00
N ALA A 214 -20.14 7.55 7.30
CA ALA A 214 -20.91 6.53 8.00
C ALA A 214 -21.34 7.03 9.39
N LYS A 215 -20.45 7.73 10.12
CA LYS A 215 -20.77 8.39 11.40
C LYS A 215 -21.88 9.43 11.24
N ARG A 216 -21.78 10.31 10.23
CA ARG A 216 -22.82 11.33 9.95
C ARG A 216 -24.18 10.72 9.66
N ALA A 217 -24.21 9.58 8.97
CA ALA A 217 -25.43 8.89 8.59
C ALA A 217 -26.03 7.99 9.69
N ASN A 218 -25.32 7.79 10.82
CA ASN A 218 -25.76 6.99 11.97
C ASN A 218 -26.21 5.55 11.63
N ILE A 219 -25.52 4.93 10.67
CA ILE A 219 -25.80 3.58 10.13
C ILE A 219 -24.57 2.67 10.17
N SER A 220 -23.47 3.18 10.70
CA SER A 220 -22.21 2.45 10.81
C SER A 220 -22.34 1.17 11.61
N ASP A 221 -23.25 1.09 12.59
CA ASP A 221 -23.44 -0.10 13.43
C ASP A 221 -23.84 -1.34 12.61
N HIS A 222 -24.37 -1.13 11.40
CA HIS A 222 -24.80 -2.21 10.51
C HIS A 222 -23.68 -2.74 9.60
N LEU A 223 -22.75 -1.87 9.19
CA LEU A 223 -21.71 -2.17 8.22
C LEU A 223 -20.45 -2.75 8.87
N LEU A 224 -19.83 -3.71 8.19
CA LEU A 224 -18.55 -4.32 8.55
C LEU A 224 -17.52 -4.02 7.46
N TRP A 225 -16.41 -3.39 7.84
CA TRP A 225 -15.37 -3.01 6.89
C TRP A 225 -14.36 -4.14 6.70
N LEU A 226 -14.09 -4.48 5.44
CA LEU A 226 -12.96 -5.32 5.04
C LEU A 226 -12.02 -4.47 4.19
N ALA A 227 -10.93 -3.96 4.74
CA ALA A 227 -10.12 -2.94 4.09
C ALA A 227 -8.73 -3.43 3.66
N SER A 228 -8.25 -2.89 2.54
CA SER A 228 -6.90 -3.06 2.03
C SER A 228 -5.83 -2.33 2.87
N ASP A 229 -4.57 -2.41 2.47
CA ASP A 229 -3.40 -1.83 3.16
C ASP A 229 -3.33 -0.31 3.04
N GLY A 230 -4.15 0.27 2.15
CA GLY A 230 -4.44 1.70 2.14
C GLY A 230 -5.06 2.15 3.47
N TRP A 231 -5.83 1.28 4.13
CA TRP A 231 -6.17 1.44 5.54
C TRP A 231 -5.07 0.84 6.44
N GLY A 232 -4.81 -0.46 6.30
CA GLY A 232 -3.82 -1.18 7.12
C GLY A 232 -4.05 -0.96 8.62
N ARG A 233 -3.01 -0.54 9.34
CA ARG A 233 -3.03 -0.28 10.79
C ARG A 233 -2.91 1.20 11.17
N GLN A 234 -3.31 2.10 10.28
CA GLN A 234 -3.12 3.55 10.47
C GLN A 234 -4.13 4.11 11.50
N ASN A 235 -3.63 4.63 12.62
CA ASN A 235 -4.47 5.27 13.64
C ASN A 235 -5.14 6.56 13.14
N GLN A 236 -4.49 7.29 12.23
CA GLN A 236 -5.02 8.54 11.66
C GLN A 236 -6.32 8.32 10.88
N ILE A 237 -6.62 7.10 10.43
CA ILE A 237 -7.86 6.82 9.68
C ILE A 237 -9.07 6.71 10.62
N VAL A 238 -8.86 6.19 11.82
CA VAL A 238 -9.90 5.85 12.79
C VAL A 238 -10.07 6.88 13.91
N GLU A 239 -9.17 7.87 13.97
CA GLU A 239 -9.17 8.93 14.97
C GLU A 239 -10.49 9.72 14.98
N GLY A 240 -11.18 9.68 16.12
CA GLY A 240 -12.48 10.32 16.34
C GLY A 240 -13.67 9.60 15.71
N VAL A 241 -13.46 8.44 15.09
CA VAL A 241 -14.49 7.59 14.45
C VAL A 241 -14.32 6.11 14.83
N GLU A 242 -13.77 5.85 16.02
CA GLU A 242 -13.34 4.53 16.46
C GLU A 242 -14.51 3.54 16.54
N GLU A 243 -15.66 3.98 17.05
CA GLU A 243 -16.88 3.17 17.12
C GLU A 243 -17.35 2.70 15.74
N GLN A 244 -17.21 3.56 14.72
CA GLN A 244 -17.63 3.23 13.35
C GLN A 244 -16.71 2.19 12.70
N ALA A 245 -15.44 2.18 13.09
CA ALA A 245 -14.43 1.23 12.65
C ALA A 245 -14.42 -0.09 13.45
N GLU A 246 -15.11 -0.18 14.59
CA GLU A 246 -15.13 -1.39 15.43
C GLU A 246 -15.49 -2.64 14.62
N GLY A 247 -14.83 -3.77 14.88
CA GLY A 247 -15.03 -5.02 14.17
C GLY A 247 -14.42 -5.07 12.77
N ALA A 248 -13.90 -3.96 12.23
CA ALA A 248 -13.25 -3.95 10.91
C ALA A 248 -12.14 -5.01 10.84
N ILE A 249 -12.02 -5.63 9.66
CA ILE A 249 -10.89 -6.47 9.29
C ILE A 249 -10.05 -5.70 8.29
N THR A 250 -8.78 -5.47 8.60
CA THR A 250 -7.85 -4.80 7.69
C THR A 250 -6.71 -5.75 7.32
N VAL A 251 -6.23 -5.64 6.09
CA VAL A 251 -5.04 -6.36 5.63
C VAL A 251 -3.89 -5.39 5.48
N GLU A 252 -2.69 -5.83 5.86
CA GLU A 252 -1.47 -5.03 5.74
C GLU A 252 -0.33 -5.96 5.34
N LEU A 253 0.69 -5.42 4.68
CA LEU A 253 1.89 -6.17 4.37
C LEU A 253 2.58 -6.60 5.68
N ASP A 254 3.04 -7.85 5.72
CA ASP A 254 3.69 -8.41 6.90
C ASP A 254 5.10 -7.84 7.04
N SER A 255 5.25 -6.83 7.89
CA SER A 255 6.51 -6.16 8.15
C SER A 255 7.05 -6.43 9.56
N ARG A 256 8.39 -6.38 9.66
CA ARG A 256 9.15 -6.43 10.90
C ARG A 256 9.22 -5.04 11.51
N PHE A 257 9.05 -5.00 12.83
CA PHE A 257 9.35 -3.80 13.60
C PHE A 257 10.87 -3.57 13.64
N ILE A 258 11.30 -2.33 13.46
CA ILE A 258 12.72 -1.94 13.44
C ILE A 258 13.01 -1.01 14.63
N PRO A 259 13.44 -1.54 15.79
CA PRO A 259 13.65 -0.74 17.00
C PRO A 259 14.62 0.42 16.82
N GLU A 260 15.68 0.23 16.04
CA GLU A 260 16.70 1.26 15.85
C GLU A 260 16.19 2.45 15.03
N PHE A 261 15.16 2.23 14.18
CA PHE A 261 14.49 3.33 13.49
C PHE A 261 13.66 4.16 14.46
N ASP A 262 12.99 3.52 15.43
CA ASP A 262 12.25 4.22 16.48
C ASP A 262 13.20 5.05 17.34
N GLU A 263 14.35 4.49 17.74
CA GLU A 263 15.38 5.24 18.48
C GLU A 263 15.90 6.44 17.67
N TYR A 264 16.16 6.24 16.37
CA TYR A 264 16.53 7.32 15.45
C TYR A 264 15.46 8.42 15.44
N MET A 265 14.19 8.08 15.25
CA MET A 265 13.09 9.05 15.20
C MET A 265 12.86 9.77 16.53
N LYS A 266 12.94 9.06 17.67
CA LYS A 266 12.76 9.62 19.02
C LYS A 266 13.88 10.60 19.41
N ASN A 267 15.08 10.38 18.86
CA ASN A 267 16.23 11.26 19.10
C ASN A 267 16.24 12.51 18.21
N LEU A 268 15.47 12.53 17.11
CA LEU A 268 15.33 13.73 16.29
C LEU A 268 14.65 14.86 17.06
N THR A 269 15.16 16.05 16.82
CA THR A 269 14.70 17.30 17.44
C THR A 269 14.64 18.37 16.37
N ALA A 270 13.81 19.40 16.54
CA ALA A 270 13.71 20.49 15.55
C ALA A 270 15.06 21.20 15.30
N GLU A 271 15.95 21.18 16.29
CA GLU A 271 17.30 21.76 16.20
C GLU A 271 18.32 20.81 15.55
N THR A 272 18.18 19.50 15.76
CA THR A 272 19.14 18.49 15.27
C THR A 272 18.80 17.98 13.88
N ASN A 273 17.56 18.13 13.43
CA ASN A 273 17.10 17.71 12.11
C ASN A 273 17.36 18.78 11.03
N GLU A 274 18.62 19.18 10.85
CA GLU A 274 19.01 20.19 9.85
C GLU A 274 18.68 19.75 8.41
N ALA A 275 18.64 18.44 8.15
CA ALA A 275 18.35 17.86 6.84
C ALA A 275 16.86 17.94 6.43
N GLN A 276 15.94 18.05 7.39
CA GLN A 276 14.51 18.23 7.15
C GLN A 276 13.94 19.19 8.19
N PRO A 277 14.00 20.52 7.97
CA PRO A 277 13.41 21.48 8.89
C PRO A 277 11.89 21.25 8.99
N MET A 278 11.43 20.70 10.12
CA MET A 278 10.03 20.29 10.33
C MET A 278 9.08 21.47 10.58
N VAL A 279 9.55 22.71 10.43
CA VAL A 279 8.79 23.92 10.77
C VAL A 279 8.88 24.90 9.61
N SER A 280 7.82 24.97 8.79
CA SER A 280 7.52 26.20 8.07
C SER A 280 7.26 27.26 9.15
N ARG A 281 8.22 28.17 9.34
CA ARG A 281 7.97 29.37 10.15
C ARG A 281 6.91 30.18 9.42
N ASP A 282 5.65 30.04 9.80
CA ASP A 282 4.61 30.99 9.42
C ASP A 282 5.02 32.34 10.00
N GLU A 283 5.48 33.27 9.15
CA GLU A 283 5.93 34.61 9.55
C GLU A 283 4.80 35.47 10.17
N ASN A 284 3.56 34.97 10.22
CA ASN A 284 2.38 35.66 10.75
C ASN A 284 1.68 34.94 11.92
N SER A 285 2.27 33.85 12.43
CA SER A 285 1.77 33.13 13.60
C SER A 285 2.54 33.58 14.84
N THR A 286 1.85 33.95 15.93
CA THR A 286 2.46 34.18 17.24
C THR A 286 3.30 32.97 17.59
N ALA A 287 4.63 33.13 17.63
CA ALA A 287 5.58 32.03 17.81
C ALA A 287 5.22 31.19 19.03
N VAL A 288 4.58 30.04 18.80
CA VAL A 288 4.33 29.05 19.83
C VAL A 288 5.71 28.50 20.20
N THR A 289 6.23 28.94 21.34
CA THR A 289 7.49 28.41 21.87
C THR A 289 7.22 26.98 22.32
N CYS A 290 7.69 26.01 21.54
CA CYS A 290 7.59 24.60 21.91
C CYS A 290 8.48 24.33 23.12
N SER A 291 8.02 23.52 24.07
CA SER A 291 8.85 23.11 25.21
C SER A 291 9.91 22.10 24.76
N ASP A 292 11.14 22.25 25.24
CA ASP A 292 12.26 21.32 25.01
C ASP A 292 11.99 19.88 25.49
N SER A 293 10.99 19.72 26.36
CA SER A 293 10.52 18.43 26.87
C SER A 293 9.65 17.65 25.89
N LEU A 294 9.15 18.29 24.83
CA LEU A 294 8.35 17.62 23.81
C LEU A 294 9.23 16.71 22.97
N ARG A 295 8.99 15.40 23.08
CA ARG A 295 9.68 14.37 22.33
C ARG A 295 8.68 13.44 21.67
N LEU A 296 9.05 12.91 20.51
CA LEU A 296 8.33 11.79 19.90
C LEU A 296 8.42 10.60 20.85
N GLY A 297 7.29 9.98 21.12
CA GLY A 297 7.21 8.82 22.01
C GLY A 297 5.81 8.23 22.02
N GLU A 298 5.63 7.13 22.75
CA GLU A 298 4.32 6.48 22.86
C GLU A 298 3.27 7.42 23.46
N SER A 299 3.67 8.28 24.41
CA SER A 299 2.82 9.31 25.00
C SER A 299 2.34 10.37 24.01
N SER A 300 3.08 10.59 22.92
CA SER A 300 2.67 11.48 21.81
C SER A 300 1.91 10.72 20.71
N GLY A 301 1.58 9.45 20.93
CA GLY A 301 0.92 8.60 19.93
C GLY A 301 1.83 8.09 18.82
N TYR A 302 3.16 8.20 18.96
CA TYR A 302 4.10 7.71 17.94
C TYR A 302 3.95 6.19 17.75
N ARG A 303 3.80 5.78 16.49
CA ARG A 303 3.81 4.39 16.07
C ARG A 303 4.57 4.27 14.75
N GLN A 304 5.44 3.28 14.65
CA GLN A 304 6.15 2.98 13.40
C GLN A 304 5.14 2.60 12.31
N ASP A 305 5.25 3.25 11.15
CA ASP A 305 4.49 2.92 9.96
C ASP A 305 4.91 1.54 9.42
N ALA A 306 3.95 0.71 9.03
CA ALA A 306 4.22 -0.66 8.59
C ALA A 306 5.07 -0.73 7.31
N LYS A 307 5.10 0.33 6.51
CA LYS A 307 5.87 0.39 5.26
C LYS A 307 7.32 0.81 5.45
N ILE A 308 7.74 1.19 6.68
CA ILE A 308 9.12 1.62 6.97
C ILE A 308 10.14 0.54 6.59
N GLN A 309 9.85 -0.74 6.85
CA GLN A 309 10.74 -1.82 6.45
C GLN A 309 10.97 -1.80 4.93
N PHE A 310 9.93 -1.65 4.12
CA PHE A 310 10.03 -1.67 2.66
C PHE A 310 10.79 -0.46 2.12
N VAL A 311 10.65 0.71 2.76
CA VAL A 311 11.48 1.89 2.44
C VAL A 311 12.95 1.61 2.72
N ILE A 312 13.27 0.99 3.86
CA ILE A 312 14.65 0.63 4.21
C ILE A 312 15.18 -0.42 3.24
N ASP A 313 14.43 -1.49 3.00
CA ASP A 313 14.81 -2.57 2.10
C ASP A 313 15.03 -2.03 0.66
N ALA A 314 14.26 -1.04 0.20
CA ALA A 314 14.49 -0.40 -1.11
C ALA A 314 15.82 0.37 -1.18
N VAL A 315 16.22 1.05 -0.10
CA VAL A 315 17.54 1.71 -0.01
C VAL A 315 18.66 0.68 0.00
N TYR A 316 18.52 -0.37 0.80
CA TYR A 316 19.50 -1.44 0.85
C TYR A 316 19.61 -2.22 -0.48
N ALA A 317 18.51 -2.37 -1.22
CA ALA A 317 18.53 -3.00 -2.54
C ALA A 317 19.44 -2.25 -3.53
N ILE A 318 19.33 -0.92 -3.60
CA ILE A 318 20.25 -0.11 -4.42
C ILE A 318 21.68 -0.20 -3.90
N ALA A 319 21.88 -0.14 -2.58
CA ALA A 319 23.21 -0.21 -2.00
C ALA A 319 23.93 -1.54 -2.28
N HIS A 320 23.22 -2.67 -2.14
CA HIS A 320 23.74 -3.99 -2.47
C HIS A 320 24.01 -4.15 -3.97
N ALA A 321 23.14 -3.62 -4.84
CA ALA A 321 23.37 -3.64 -6.28
C ALA A 321 24.65 -2.87 -6.66
N LEU A 322 24.84 -1.69 -6.08
CA LEU A 322 26.05 -0.87 -6.30
C LEU A 322 27.32 -1.51 -5.71
N ASP A 323 27.20 -2.19 -4.57
CA ASP A 323 28.31 -2.88 -3.93
C ASP A 323 28.81 -4.05 -4.77
N GLU A 324 27.88 -4.84 -5.32
CA GLU A 324 28.23 -5.92 -6.24
C GLU A 324 28.83 -5.37 -7.55
N ALA A 325 28.25 -4.30 -8.10
CA ALA A 325 28.80 -3.63 -9.27
C ALA A 325 30.22 -3.08 -9.03
N SER A 326 30.47 -2.47 -7.86
CA SER A 326 31.81 -1.99 -7.48
C SER A 326 32.82 -3.14 -7.42
N LYS A 327 32.46 -4.23 -6.73
CA LYS A 327 33.31 -5.43 -6.60
C LYS A 327 33.63 -6.06 -7.94
N GLN A 328 32.68 -6.07 -8.88
CA GLN A 328 32.87 -6.66 -10.20
C GLN A 328 33.66 -5.74 -11.13
N LEU A 329 33.29 -4.46 -11.22
CA LEU A 329 33.83 -3.52 -12.21
C LEU A 329 35.17 -2.92 -11.80
N CYS A 330 35.44 -2.78 -10.49
CA CYS A 330 36.65 -2.13 -9.98
C CYS A 330 37.68 -3.12 -9.39
N ARG A 331 37.50 -4.43 -9.64
CA ARG A 331 38.38 -5.50 -9.16
C ARG A 331 39.86 -5.29 -9.53
N GLU A 332 40.13 -4.75 -10.71
CA GLU A 332 41.49 -4.56 -11.22
C GLU A 332 42.17 -3.29 -10.72
N THR A 333 41.38 -2.27 -10.33
CA THR A 333 41.90 -0.96 -9.95
C THR A 333 42.19 -0.83 -8.45
N ASN A 334 41.75 -1.80 -7.62
CA ASN A 334 41.78 -1.72 -6.15
C ASN A 334 41.18 -0.40 -5.61
N ASP A 335 40.23 0.18 -6.36
CA ASP A 335 39.52 1.41 -6.03
C ASP A 335 38.06 1.05 -5.82
N SER A 336 37.43 1.63 -4.81
CA SER A 336 36.01 1.43 -4.54
C SER A 336 35.13 2.06 -5.62
N TYR A 337 35.58 3.17 -6.23
CA TYR A 337 34.78 3.94 -7.20
C TYR A 337 35.56 4.32 -8.47
N CYS A 338 35.82 3.32 -9.30
CA CYS A 338 36.56 3.43 -10.55
C CYS A 338 35.77 4.07 -11.72
N ASN A 339 36.43 4.35 -12.84
CA ASN A 339 35.80 4.94 -14.02
C ASN A 339 34.67 4.08 -14.61
N ALA A 340 34.77 2.74 -14.55
CA ALA A 340 33.70 1.85 -15.00
C ALA A 340 32.43 2.02 -14.16
N MET A 341 32.55 2.21 -12.84
CA MET A 341 31.41 2.54 -11.96
C MET A 341 30.80 3.90 -12.31
N ARG A 342 31.61 4.92 -12.63
CA ARG A 342 31.11 6.24 -13.04
C ARG A 342 30.31 6.20 -14.35
N GLN A 343 30.66 5.27 -15.23
CA GLN A 343 30.02 5.07 -16.53
C GLN A 343 28.91 4.02 -16.50
N LEU A 344 28.63 3.41 -15.34
CA LEU A 344 27.57 2.42 -15.21
C LEU A 344 26.23 3.03 -15.62
N ASP A 345 25.60 2.39 -16.61
CA ASP A 345 24.26 2.73 -17.06
C ASP A 345 23.22 2.21 -16.05
N GLY A 346 22.11 2.92 -15.89
CA GLY A 346 21.11 2.50 -14.91
C GLY A 346 20.26 1.32 -15.38
N GLU A 347 20.17 1.06 -16.69
CA GLU A 347 19.61 -0.20 -17.22
C GLU A 347 20.50 -1.38 -16.84
N ASP A 348 21.82 -1.25 -16.99
CA ASP A 348 22.79 -2.27 -16.57
C ASP A 348 22.76 -2.48 -15.05
N LEU A 349 22.68 -1.40 -14.27
CA LEU A 349 22.51 -1.48 -12.80
C LEU A 349 21.25 -2.27 -12.44
N TYR A 350 20.14 -2.01 -13.14
CA TYR A 350 18.87 -2.68 -12.89
C TYR A 350 18.92 -4.17 -13.25
N MET A 351 19.27 -4.48 -14.49
CA MET A 351 19.17 -5.83 -15.04
C MET A 351 20.22 -6.79 -14.47
N ASN A 352 21.46 -6.33 -14.32
CA ASN A 352 22.56 -7.21 -13.95
C ASN A 352 22.76 -7.33 -12.44
N TYR A 353 22.42 -6.28 -11.68
CA TYR A 353 22.72 -6.21 -10.25
C TYR A 353 21.47 -6.14 -9.37
N LEU A 354 20.55 -5.20 -9.63
CA LEU A 354 19.38 -4.97 -8.76
C LEU A 354 18.44 -6.18 -8.71
N LEU A 355 18.03 -6.73 -9.86
CA LEU A 355 17.12 -7.88 -9.88
C LEU A 355 17.73 -9.16 -9.26
N ASN A 356 19.06 -9.28 -9.30
CA ASN A 356 19.79 -10.42 -8.75
C ASN A 356 20.19 -10.24 -7.27
N THR A 357 19.90 -9.07 -6.70
CA THR A 357 20.26 -8.74 -5.33
C THR A 357 19.42 -9.55 -4.33
N THR A 358 20.10 -10.21 -3.39
CA THR A 358 19.47 -10.90 -2.27
C THR A 358 20.19 -10.54 -0.97
N PHE A 359 19.44 -10.22 0.08
CA PHE A 359 20.00 -9.82 1.38
C PHE A 359 19.03 -10.15 2.52
N GLN A 360 19.46 -9.90 3.77
CA GLN A 360 18.72 -10.32 4.98
C GLN A 360 18.44 -11.83 4.99
N GLY A 361 19.48 -12.63 4.74
CA GLY A 361 19.37 -14.10 4.70
C GLY A 361 18.53 -14.64 3.53
N GLY A 362 18.35 -13.86 2.46
CA GLY A 362 17.54 -14.23 1.29
C GLY A 362 16.07 -13.86 1.40
N THR A 363 15.68 -13.13 2.46
CA THR A 363 14.31 -12.70 2.68
C THR A 363 13.89 -11.62 1.67
N VAL A 364 14.78 -10.69 1.35
CA VAL A 364 14.52 -9.64 0.36
C VAL A 364 15.11 -10.08 -0.98
N ARG A 365 14.23 -10.17 -1.98
CA ARG A 365 14.54 -10.53 -3.38
C ARG A 365 13.43 -10.01 -4.28
N PHE A 366 13.75 -9.83 -5.56
CA PHE A 366 12.79 -9.47 -6.60
C PHE A 366 12.55 -10.65 -7.52
N ASP A 367 11.35 -10.77 -8.07
CA ASP A 367 11.08 -11.69 -9.17
C ASP A 367 11.48 -11.09 -10.53
N GLN A 368 11.19 -11.80 -11.62
CA GLN A 368 11.50 -11.33 -12.99
C GLN A 368 10.73 -10.06 -13.37
N LEU A 369 9.62 -9.76 -12.68
CA LEU A 369 8.84 -8.55 -12.84
C LEU A 369 9.29 -7.44 -11.88
N GLY A 370 10.38 -7.64 -11.14
CA GLY A 370 10.86 -6.67 -10.16
C GLY A 370 9.96 -6.57 -8.92
N ASP A 371 9.11 -7.56 -8.67
CA ASP A 371 8.16 -7.56 -7.55
C ASP A 371 8.76 -8.25 -6.32
N GLY A 372 8.62 -7.60 -5.17
CA GLY A 372 8.94 -8.17 -3.87
C GLY A 372 7.84 -9.12 -3.40
N LEU A 373 8.22 -10.27 -2.84
CA LEU A 373 7.27 -11.24 -2.28
C LEU A 373 7.22 -11.13 -0.76
N VAL A 374 6.12 -10.59 -0.25
CA VAL A 374 5.89 -10.41 1.19
C VAL A 374 4.53 -11.01 1.56
N PRO A 375 4.42 -11.80 2.64
CA PRO A 375 3.13 -12.23 3.18
C PRO A 375 2.25 -11.04 3.60
N TYR A 376 0.98 -11.29 3.85
CA TYR A 376 0.07 -10.31 4.47
C TYR A 376 -0.27 -10.71 5.89
N ARG A 377 -0.51 -9.72 6.74
CA ARG A 377 -1.06 -9.89 8.08
C ARG A 377 -2.48 -9.34 8.11
N VAL A 378 -3.35 -10.05 8.82
CA VAL A 378 -4.77 -9.68 8.99
C VAL A 378 -4.97 -9.15 10.40
N TYR A 379 -5.57 -7.97 10.51
CA TYR A 379 -5.87 -7.31 11.76
C TYR A 379 -7.37 -7.16 11.95
N ASN A 380 -7.80 -7.18 13.21
CA ASN A 380 -9.15 -6.84 13.62
C ASN A 380 -9.09 -5.59 14.49
N TYR A 381 -9.78 -4.54 14.06
CA TYR A 381 -9.89 -3.30 14.83
C TYR A 381 -10.99 -3.46 15.88
N ARG A 382 -10.63 -3.34 17.15
CA ARG A 382 -11.55 -3.63 18.25
C ARG A 382 -11.23 -2.82 19.48
N ARG A 383 -12.22 -2.69 20.35
CA ARG A 383 -12.01 -2.22 21.72
C ARG A 383 -11.18 -3.25 22.50
N LEU A 384 -10.18 -2.77 23.23
CA LEU A 384 -9.36 -3.63 24.09
C LEU A 384 -10.13 -4.06 25.34
N ASP A 385 -9.91 -5.30 25.78
CA ASP A 385 -10.56 -5.85 26.97
C ASP A 385 -10.27 -4.97 28.20
N ASN A 386 -11.32 -4.65 28.96
CA ASN A 386 -11.25 -3.80 30.16
C ASN A 386 -10.69 -2.39 29.93
N SER A 387 -10.72 -1.88 28.70
CA SER A 387 -10.29 -0.53 28.36
C SER A 387 -11.36 0.23 27.56
N SER A 388 -11.30 1.55 27.53
CA SER A 388 -12.03 2.38 26.56
C SER A 388 -11.23 2.60 25.26
N THR A 389 -10.02 2.07 25.17
CA THR A 389 -9.13 2.24 24.02
C THR A 389 -9.42 1.22 22.93
N TYR A 390 -9.32 1.66 21.68
CA TYR A 390 -9.39 0.81 20.50
C TYR A 390 -7.99 0.55 19.96
N ASP A 391 -7.76 -0.63 19.40
CA ASP A 391 -6.53 -0.94 18.70
C ASP A 391 -6.73 -2.03 17.64
N TYR A 392 -5.73 -2.17 16.77
CA TYR A 392 -5.65 -3.24 15.80
C TYR A 392 -4.94 -4.44 16.42
N VAL A 393 -5.63 -5.57 16.49
CA VAL A 393 -5.07 -6.81 17.00
C VAL A 393 -4.83 -7.78 15.84
N PRO A 394 -3.63 -8.38 15.72
CA PRO A 394 -3.38 -9.39 14.70
C PRO A 394 -4.24 -10.63 14.96
N VAL A 395 -4.95 -11.08 13.94
CA VAL A 395 -5.87 -12.24 13.98
C VAL A 395 -5.54 -13.29 12.94
N GLY A 396 -4.57 -13.04 12.07
CA GLY A 396 -4.14 -14.05 11.11
C GLY A 396 -3.02 -13.58 10.20
N ARG A 397 -2.59 -14.50 9.35
CA ARG A 397 -1.56 -14.30 8.35
C ARG A 397 -1.98 -14.97 7.06
N TRP A 398 -1.70 -14.32 5.95
CA TRP A 398 -1.83 -14.91 4.62
C TRP A 398 -0.42 -15.10 4.07
N GLU A 399 -0.01 -16.35 4.01
CA GLU A 399 1.17 -16.75 3.24
C GLU A 399 0.69 -17.03 1.81
N PRO A 400 1.55 -16.90 0.79
CA PRO A 400 1.13 -17.07 -0.59
C PRO A 400 0.20 -18.28 -0.79
N TYR A 401 -1.06 -17.99 -1.13
CA TYR A 401 -2.15 -18.93 -1.39
C TYR A 401 -2.77 -19.66 -0.19
N THR A 402 -2.45 -19.28 1.06
CA THR A 402 -3.04 -19.91 2.25
C THR A 402 -3.35 -18.87 3.33
N LEU A 403 -4.64 -18.73 3.65
CA LEU A 403 -5.13 -17.92 4.77
C LEU A 403 -5.13 -18.74 6.07
N ASN A 404 -4.35 -18.29 7.06
CA ASN A 404 -4.36 -18.81 8.42
C ASN A 404 -4.98 -17.77 9.35
N LEU A 405 -6.27 -17.94 9.69
CA LEU A 405 -7.03 -16.99 10.51
C LEU A 405 -7.47 -17.62 11.85
N GLU A 406 -7.08 -16.98 12.95
CA GLU A 406 -7.47 -17.32 14.32
C GLU A 406 -8.86 -16.73 14.60
N THR A 407 -9.89 -17.44 14.15
CA THR A 407 -11.29 -16.96 14.14
C THR A 407 -11.78 -16.60 15.53
N GLU A 408 -11.34 -17.36 16.55
CA GLU A 408 -11.61 -17.15 17.96
C GLU A 408 -11.02 -15.84 18.53
N LYS A 409 -10.01 -15.26 17.86
CA LYS A 409 -9.46 -13.95 18.22
C LYS A 409 -10.23 -12.80 17.59
N VAL A 410 -11.04 -13.03 16.56
CA VAL A 410 -11.83 -11.96 15.95
C VAL A 410 -12.94 -11.53 16.90
N ARG A 411 -13.12 -10.21 17.03
CA ARG A 411 -14.20 -9.59 17.79
C ARG A 411 -15.01 -8.74 16.83
N TRP A 412 -16.31 -8.98 16.84
CA TRP A 412 -17.28 -8.26 16.04
C TRP A 412 -17.83 -7.07 16.83
N LYS A 413 -18.64 -6.23 16.18
CA LYS A 413 -19.24 -5.07 16.81
C LYS A 413 -20.10 -5.45 18.01
N THR A 414 -20.19 -4.53 18.96
CA THR A 414 -21.03 -4.69 20.15
C THR A 414 -22.49 -4.95 19.73
N GLY A 415 -23.00 -6.17 19.96
CA GLY A 415 -24.36 -6.58 19.59
C GLY A 415 -24.43 -7.74 18.60
N ASP A 416 -23.34 -8.07 17.91
CA ASP A 416 -23.27 -9.29 17.09
C ASP A 416 -22.95 -10.51 17.99
N GLU A 417 -23.84 -11.51 18.04
CA GLU A 417 -23.64 -12.75 18.82
C GLU A 417 -22.72 -13.79 18.12
N GLY A 418 -22.08 -13.39 17.02
CA GLY A 418 -21.24 -14.27 16.20
C GLY A 418 -20.78 -13.58 14.92
N VAL A 419 -20.35 -14.36 13.92
CA VAL A 419 -19.92 -13.82 12.61
C VAL A 419 -21.09 -13.10 11.94
N PRO A 420 -20.95 -11.81 11.58
CA PRO A 420 -21.99 -11.06 10.89
C PRO A 420 -22.40 -11.74 9.58
N VAL A 421 -23.70 -11.97 9.41
CA VAL A 421 -24.21 -12.58 8.17
C VAL A 421 -24.27 -11.52 7.06
N SER A 422 -23.62 -11.80 5.93
CA SER A 422 -23.67 -10.98 4.72
C SER A 422 -24.04 -11.85 3.52
N ALA A 423 -25.34 -12.00 3.28
CA ALA A 423 -25.93 -12.88 2.27
C ALA A 423 -27.20 -12.23 1.69
N CYS A 424 -27.45 -12.40 0.39
CA CYS A 424 -28.60 -11.79 -0.28
C CYS A 424 -29.94 -12.46 0.05
N SER A 425 -29.89 -13.72 0.46
CA SER A 425 -31.05 -14.51 0.84
C SER A 425 -30.69 -15.40 2.02
N SER A 426 -31.63 -15.55 2.96
CA SER A 426 -31.48 -16.47 4.08
C SER A 426 -31.58 -17.93 3.61
N ALA A 427 -31.08 -18.84 4.43
CA ALA A 427 -31.29 -20.27 4.23
C ALA A 427 -32.80 -20.59 4.24
N CYS A 428 -33.23 -21.47 3.34
CA CYS A 428 -34.62 -21.88 3.27
C CYS A 428 -34.98 -22.86 4.40
N ASN A 429 -36.23 -22.81 4.86
CA ASN A 429 -36.70 -23.70 5.91
C ASN A 429 -36.87 -25.13 5.41
N LEU A 430 -36.97 -26.08 6.35
CA LEU A 430 -37.29 -27.47 6.03
C LEU A 430 -38.57 -27.56 5.19
N GLY A 431 -38.52 -28.33 4.10
CA GLY A 431 -39.63 -28.45 3.14
C GLY A 431 -39.69 -27.35 2.07
N GLN A 432 -38.71 -26.43 2.02
CA GLN A 432 -38.60 -25.41 0.98
C GLN A 432 -37.36 -25.65 0.10
N ILE A 433 -37.45 -25.22 -1.16
CA ILE A 433 -36.36 -25.19 -2.14
C ILE A 433 -35.98 -23.74 -2.50
N LYS A 434 -34.75 -23.55 -2.98
CA LYS A 434 -34.22 -22.28 -3.47
C LYS A 434 -34.62 -22.07 -4.92
N LEU A 435 -35.28 -20.95 -5.22
CA LEU A 435 -35.50 -20.46 -6.57
C LEU A 435 -34.55 -19.30 -6.85
N ILE A 436 -33.51 -19.55 -7.64
CA ILE A 436 -32.48 -18.55 -7.95
C ILE A 436 -33.11 -17.37 -8.70
N SER A 437 -32.81 -16.15 -8.24
CA SER A 437 -33.29 -14.93 -8.87
C SER A 437 -32.61 -14.73 -10.23
N PRO A 438 -33.36 -14.37 -11.29
CA PRO A 438 -32.77 -14.11 -12.59
C PRO A 438 -31.65 -13.05 -12.50
N GLY A 439 -30.47 -13.38 -13.04
CA GLY A 439 -29.32 -12.46 -13.08
C GLY A 439 -28.48 -12.39 -11.80
N ASN A 440 -28.83 -13.09 -10.71
CA ASN A 440 -28.00 -13.12 -9.51
C ASN A 440 -27.98 -14.51 -8.85
N ARG A 441 -26.83 -15.19 -8.96
CA ARG A 441 -26.61 -16.54 -8.39
C ARG A 441 -26.63 -16.58 -6.86
N CYS A 442 -26.41 -15.45 -6.20
CA CYS A 442 -26.35 -15.38 -4.73
C CYS A 442 -27.70 -15.02 -4.09
N CYS A 443 -28.71 -14.65 -4.89
CA CYS A 443 -30.04 -14.30 -4.40
C CYS A 443 -31.05 -15.37 -4.84
N TRP A 444 -31.85 -15.85 -3.90
CA TRP A 444 -32.94 -16.79 -4.16
C TRP A 444 -34.20 -16.46 -3.34
N VAL A 445 -35.33 -16.98 -3.78
CA VAL A 445 -36.57 -16.99 -3.01
C VAL A 445 -36.85 -18.42 -2.56
N CYS A 446 -37.25 -18.58 -1.30
CA CYS A 446 -37.61 -19.89 -0.76
C CYS A 446 -39.06 -20.25 -1.13
N ALA A 447 -39.25 -21.38 -1.79
CA ALA A 447 -40.56 -21.88 -2.19
C ALA A 447 -40.86 -23.22 -1.52
N ALA A 448 -42.02 -23.36 -0.89
CA ALA A 448 -42.42 -24.60 -0.25
C ALA A 448 -42.72 -25.69 -1.28
N CYS A 449 -42.24 -26.91 -1.02
CA CYS A 449 -42.73 -28.09 -1.72
C CYS A 449 -44.21 -28.30 -1.38
N GLY A 450 -45.00 -28.73 -2.37
CA GLY A 450 -46.41 -29.07 -2.15
C GLY A 450 -46.57 -30.21 -1.12
N PRO A 451 -47.77 -30.41 -0.55
CA PRO A 451 -48.00 -31.28 0.61
C PRO A 451 -47.66 -32.77 0.41
N LEU A 452 -47.50 -33.22 -0.84
CA LEU A 452 -47.14 -34.59 -1.21
C LEU A 452 -45.74 -34.70 -1.83
N ARG A 453 -44.93 -33.64 -1.72
CA ARG A 453 -43.59 -33.59 -2.31
C ARG A 453 -42.54 -33.40 -1.22
N ARG A 454 -41.45 -34.14 -1.33
CA ARG A 454 -40.26 -33.98 -0.50
C ARG A 454 -39.17 -33.21 -1.24
N VAL A 455 -38.36 -32.49 -0.47
CA VAL A 455 -37.11 -31.88 -0.94
C VAL A 455 -36.12 -33.01 -1.19
N ILE A 456 -35.56 -33.09 -2.40
CA ILE A 456 -34.46 -34.04 -2.71
C ILE A 456 -33.12 -33.34 -2.58
N ASP A 457 -33.04 -32.11 -3.05
CA ASP A 457 -31.88 -31.24 -2.99
C ASP A 457 -32.33 -29.80 -2.79
N ASP A 458 -31.39 -28.87 -2.64
CA ASP A 458 -31.63 -27.45 -2.39
C ASP A 458 -32.53 -26.77 -3.44
N PHE A 459 -32.74 -27.35 -4.62
CA PHE A 459 -33.42 -26.73 -5.75
C PHE A 459 -34.64 -27.52 -6.25
N THR A 460 -34.83 -28.77 -5.82
CA THR A 460 -35.78 -29.69 -6.44
C THR A 460 -36.75 -30.35 -5.45
N CYS A 461 -38.04 -30.22 -5.74
CA CYS A 461 -39.10 -30.99 -5.09
C CYS A 461 -39.45 -32.22 -5.95
N SER A 462 -39.60 -33.38 -5.33
CA SER A 462 -40.12 -34.59 -5.98
C SER A 462 -41.28 -35.18 -5.20
N ASN A 463 -42.14 -35.90 -5.92
CA ASN A 463 -43.14 -36.78 -5.31
C ASN A 463 -42.48 -37.92 -4.53
#